data_AF-A0A5C6UPY6-F1
#
_entry.id   AF-A0A5C6UPY6-F1
#
_cell.length_a   1.000
_cell.length_b   1.000
_cell.length_c   1.000
_cell.angle_alpha   90.00
_cell.angle_beta   90.00
_cell.angle_gamma   90.00
#
_symmetry.space_group_name_H-M   'P 1'
#
loop_
_entity.id
_entity.type
_entity.pdbx_description
1 polymer ?
#
loop_
_entity_poly.entity_id
_entity_poly.type
_entity_poly.pdbx_seq_one_letter_code
_entity_poly.pdbx_strand_id
1 'polypeptide(L)'
;MSSPAFDAPLNLRKDRACIDDLLWRLDLPEDTDLTRLPDALREVGLTRRGQASSLPMWVFFSAEDHRLLVVPATGRLQLRVHYATPRDTRRNAARALAEQVARALAAC
;
A
#
# COMPACT_ATOMS: atom_id res chain seq x y z
N MET A 1 1.55 -24.77 -2.08
CA MET A 1 1.09 -24.06 -0.86
C MET A 1 0.55 -22.71 -1.29
N SER A 2 -0.77 -22.60 -1.39
CA SER A 2 -1.45 -21.38 -1.81
C SER A 2 -1.40 -20.35 -0.68
N SER A 3 -0.70 -19.22 -0.89
CA SER A 3 -0.81 -18.09 0.03
C SER A 3 -2.26 -17.62 0.07
N PRO A 4 -2.86 -17.40 1.26
CA PRO A 4 -4.21 -16.87 1.34
C PRO A 4 -4.18 -15.45 0.78
N ALA A 5 -4.80 -15.26 -0.39
CA ALA A 5 -5.22 -13.95 -0.84
C ALA A 5 -6.27 -13.48 0.17
N PHE A 6 -6.04 -12.34 0.81
CA PHE A 6 -7.07 -11.74 1.65
C PHE A 6 -8.09 -11.07 0.74
N ASP A 7 -9.37 -11.35 0.96
CA ASP A 7 -10.53 -10.62 0.41
C ASP A 7 -10.54 -9.16 0.90
N ALA A 8 -9.51 -8.41 0.56
CA ALA A 8 -9.61 -6.98 0.40
C ALA A 8 -10.07 -6.71 -1.04
N PRO A 9 -10.79 -5.62 -1.31
CA PRO A 9 -11.19 -5.23 -2.69
C PRO A 9 -10.00 -5.13 -3.66
N LEU A 10 -8.78 -5.08 -3.13
CA LEU A 10 -7.52 -5.16 -3.85
C LEU A 10 -6.76 -6.39 -3.37
N ASN A 11 -6.25 -7.19 -4.31
CA ASN A 11 -5.58 -8.47 -4.07
C ASN A 11 -4.28 -8.30 -3.25
N LEU A 12 -4.43 -8.23 -1.92
CA LEU A 12 -3.39 -8.01 -0.93
C LEU A 12 -2.65 -9.32 -0.63
N ARG A 13 -1.32 -9.31 -0.81
CA ARG A 13 -0.47 -10.49 -0.64
C ARG A 13 0.73 -10.16 0.21
N LYS A 14 1.12 -11.07 1.10
CA LYS A 14 2.39 -10.96 1.84
C LYS A 14 3.57 -10.99 0.87
N ASP A 15 4.53 -10.09 1.04
CA ASP A 15 5.76 -10.13 0.25
C ASP A 15 6.59 -11.35 0.67
N ARG A 16 7.06 -12.15 -0.30
CA ARG A 16 7.65 -13.48 -0.09
C ARG A 16 8.91 -13.45 0.79
N ALA A 17 9.58 -12.29 0.87
CA ALA A 17 10.79 -12.12 1.66
C ALA A 17 10.54 -11.67 3.12
N CYS A 18 9.31 -11.30 3.49
CA CYS A 18 9.06 -10.71 4.81
C CYS A 18 8.51 -11.74 5.80
N ILE A 19 9.34 -12.29 6.67
CA ILE A 19 8.90 -13.24 7.72
C ILE A 19 7.95 -12.54 8.72
N ASP A 20 8.17 -11.26 8.96
CA ASP A 20 7.58 -10.48 10.06
C ASP A 20 6.27 -9.74 9.75
N ASP A 21 5.63 -10.02 8.61
CA ASP A 21 4.37 -9.38 8.22
C ASP A 21 4.46 -7.84 8.09
N LEU A 22 5.67 -7.33 7.81
CA LEU A 22 5.92 -5.89 7.62
C LEU A 22 5.76 -5.43 6.18
N LEU A 23 5.96 -6.31 5.19
CA LEU A 23 5.88 -5.97 3.77
C LEU A 23 4.77 -6.76 3.08
N TRP A 24 3.95 -6.02 2.35
CA TRP A 24 2.82 -6.54 1.60
C TRP A 24 2.80 -5.92 0.22
N ARG A 25 2.29 -6.67 -0.74
CA ARG A 25 2.05 -6.25 -2.11
C ARG A 25 0.57 -6.07 -2.32
N LEU A 26 0.22 -5.03 -3.05
CA LEU A 26 -1.13 -4.74 -3.49
C LEU A 26 -1.13 -4.74 -5.01
N ASP A 27 -1.97 -5.57 -5.62
CA ASP A 27 -2.19 -5.55 -7.06
C ASP A 27 -3.36 -4.61 -7.36
N LEU A 28 -3.13 -3.65 -8.26
CA LEU A 28 -4.15 -2.75 -8.78
C LEU A 28 -4.88 -3.37 -9.98
N PRO A 29 -6.13 -2.96 -10.26
CA PRO A 29 -6.77 -3.19 -11.55
C PRO A 29 -5.93 -2.64 -12.71
N GLU A 30 -5.93 -3.33 -13.85
CA GLU A 30 -5.09 -2.99 -15.02
C GLU A 30 -5.43 -1.62 -15.64
N ASP A 31 -6.65 -1.15 -15.43
CA ASP A 31 -7.24 0.10 -15.93
C ASP A 31 -7.13 1.27 -14.94
N THR A 32 -6.40 1.11 -13.83
CA THR A 32 -6.23 2.16 -12.83
C THR A 32 -5.47 3.36 -13.38
N ASP A 33 -6.12 4.54 -13.42
CA ASP A 33 -5.44 5.81 -13.74
C ASP A 33 -4.55 6.28 -12.58
N LEU A 34 -3.25 6.03 -12.72
CA LEU A 34 -2.26 6.41 -11.72
C LEU A 34 -1.99 7.92 -11.65
N THR A 35 -2.45 8.72 -12.63
CA THR A 35 -2.21 10.16 -12.64
C THR A 35 -3.00 10.89 -11.54
N ARG A 36 -4.20 10.39 -11.23
CA ARG A 36 -5.09 10.92 -10.18
C ARG A 36 -4.83 10.34 -8.79
N LEU A 37 -4.09 9.23 -8.74
CA LEU A 37 -3.80 8.50 -7.51
C LEU A 37 -3.20 9.37 -6.39
N PRO A 38 -2.24 10.29 -6.62
CA PRO A 38 -1.68 11.10 -5.54
C PRO A 38 -2.71 11.96 -4.81
N ASP A 39 -3.65 12.56 -5.54
CA ASP A 39 -4.69 13.41 -4.95
C ASP A 39 -5.73 12.56 -4.21
N ALA A 40 -6.17 11.45 -4.81
CA ALA A 40 -7.11 10.53 -4.17
C ALA A 40 -6.54 9.91 -2.87
N LEU A 41 -5.24 9.56 -2.86
CA LEU A 41 -4.57 9.06 -1.67
C LEU A 41 -4.52 10.12 -0.55
N ARG A 42 -4.34 11.39 -0.89
CA ARG A 42 -4.36 12.48 0.08
C ARG A 42 -5.72 12.61 0.76
N GLU A 43 -6.82 12.46 0.03
CA GLU A 43 -8.19 12.56 0.56
C GLU A 43 -8.51 11.47 1.59
N VAL A 44 -7.87 10.31 1.50
CA VAL A 44 -8.00 9.22 2.49
C VAL A 44 -6.93 9.26 3.59
N GLY A 45 -6.17 10.36 3.69
CA GLY A 45 -5.18 10.59 4.75
C GLY A 45 -3.79 10.03 4.46
N LEU A 46 -3.50 9.60 3.23
CA LEU A 46 -2.17 9.16 2.81
C LEU A 46 -1.38 10.32 2.21
N THR A 47 -0.39 10.80 2.97
CA THR A 47 0.34 12.01 2.62
C THR A 47 1.67 11.70 1.97
N ARG A 48 1.98 12.36 0.84
CA ARG A 48 3.28 12.22 0.18
C ARG A 48 4.34 12.99 0.96
N ARG A 49 5.31 12.29 1.57
CA ARG A 49 6.41 12.94 2.34
C ARG A 49 7.75 12.95 1.61
N GLY A 50 7.73 13.18 0.29
CA GLY A 50 8.93 13.37 -0.55
C GLY A 50 9.24 12.21 -1.51
N GLN A 51 10.47 12.20 -2.04
CA GLN A 51 11.05 11.13 -2.84
C GLN A 51 12.09 10.40 -1.99
N ALA A 52 11.86 9.12 -1.69
CA ALA A 52 12.76 8.33 -0.84
C ALA A 52 14.01 7.82 -1.58
N SER A 53 14.13 8.02 -2.90
CA SER A 53 15.30 7.60 -3.68
C SER A 53 15.37 8.32 -5.03
N SER A 54 16.46 8.11 -5.76
CA SER A 54 16.64 8.47 -7.18
C SER A 54 15.74 7.69 -8.13
N LEU A 55 15.02 6.67 -7.65
CA LEU A 55 14.05 5.94 -8.46
C LEU A 55 12.75 6.74 -8.57
N PRO A 56 12.06 6.71 -9.72
CA PRO A 56 10.79 7.39 -9.94
C PRO A 56 9.66 6.66 -9.20
N MET A 57 9.69 6.70 -7.87
CA MET A 57 8.72 6.09 -6.97
C MET A 57 8.06 7.16 -6.10
N TRP A 58 6.79 6.98 -5.80
CA TRP A 58 6.06 7.83 -4.87
C TRP A 58 5.95 7.13 -3.52
N VAL A 59 6.18 7.88 -2.44
CA VAL A 59 6.08 7.36 -1.07
C VAL A 59 5.06 8.18 -0.30
N PHE A 60 4.03 7.48 0.17
CA PHE A 60 2.97 8.04 0.99
C PHE A 60 3.02 7.45 2.39
N PHE A 61 2.57 8.23 3.37
CA PHE A 61 2.55 7.88 4.79
C PHE A 61 1.12 7.98 5.32
N SER A 62 0.69 6.98 6.09
CA SER A 62 -0.51 7.06 6.91
C SER A 62 -0.25 7.88 8.18
N ALA A 63 -1.31 8.15 8.94
CA ALA A 63 -1.20 8.82 10.24
C ALA A 63 -0.35 8.02 11.25
N GLU A 64 -0.32 6.68 11.10
CA GLU A 64 0.44 5.72 11.90
C GLU A 64 1.84 5.42 11.31
N ASP A 65 2.33 6.28 10.43
CA ASP A 65 3.63 6.20 9.74
C ASP A 65 3.85 4.90 8.93
N HIS A 66 2.77 4.20 8.56
CA HIS A 66 2.82 3.12 7.58
C HIS A 66 3.06 3.71 6.19
N ARG A 67 3.75 2.97 5.33
CA ARG A 67 4.18 3.48 4.03
C ARG A 67 3.49 2.78 2.90
N LEU A 68 3.05 3.54 1.90
CA LEU A 68 2.68 3.04 0.59
C LEU A 68 3.72 3.50 -0.42
N LEU A 69 4.33 2.54 -1.10
CA LEU A 69 5.26 2.76 -2.20
C LEU A 69 4.52 2.48 -3.50
N VAL A 70 4.54 3.43 -4.42
CA VAL A 70 3.97 3.31 -5.76
C VAL A 70 5.10 3.44 -6.77
N VAL A 71 5.18 2.51 -7.72
CA VAL A 71 6.08 2.59 -8.87
C VAL A 71 5.22 2.84 -10.12
N PRO A 72 4.99 4.11 -10.51
CA PRO A 72 4.03 4.46 -11.56
C PRO A 72 4.32 3.76 -12.89
N ALA A 73 5.60 3.65 -13.25
CA ALA A 73 6.03 3.00 -14.49
C ALA A 73 5.64 1.51 -14.60
N THR A 74 5.31 0.85 -13.49
CA THR A 74 4.98 -0.59 -13.46
C THR A 74 3.64 -0.89 -12.81
N GLY A 75 2.93 0.11 -12.30
CA GLY A 75 1.71 -0.06 -11.49
C GLY A 75 1.91 -0.85 -10.19
N ARG A 76 3.15 -1.11 -9.76
CA ARG A 76 3.43 -1.92 -8.57
C ARG A 76 3.23 -1.11 -7.30
N LEU A 77 2.44 -1.65 -6.37
CA LEU A 77 2.23 -1.09 -5.04
C LEU A 77 2.79 -2.02 -3.96
N GLN A 78 3.52 -1.42 -3.02
CA GLN A 78 4.01 -2.09 -1.83
C GLN A 78 3.57 -1.34 -0.58
N LEU A 79 2.94 -2.03 0.34
CA LEU A 79 2.55 -1.55 1.66
C LEU A 79 3.63 -1.99 2.66
N ARG A 80 4.08 -1.06 3.50
CA ARG A 80 5.02 -1.32 4.59
C ARG A 80 4.42 -0.90 5.91
N VAL A 81 4.14 -1.87 6.76
CA VAL A 81 3.70 -1.63 8.14
C VAL A 81 4.90 -1.07 8.92
N HIS A 82 4.65 -0.10 9.79
CA HIS A 82 5.68 0.49 10.63
C HIS A 82 6.27 -0.57 11.58
N TYR A 83 7.58 -0.56 11.81
CA TYR A 83 8.25 -1.63 12.58
C TYR A 83 7.82 -1.69 14.05
N ALA A 84 7.38 -0.56 14.61
CA ALA A 84 6.86 -0.46 15.97
C ALA A 84 5.46 -1.07 16.14
N THR A 85 4.76 -1.41 15.05
CA THR A 85 3.44 -2.06 15.12
C THR A 85 3.58 -3.46 15.73
N PRO A 86 2.82 -3.79 16.80
CA PRO A 86 2.82 -5.10 17.43
C PRO A 86 2.58 -6.24 16.43
N ARG A 87 3.34 -7.33 16.56
CA ARG A 87 3.39 -8.40 15.54
C ARG A 87 2.02 -9.01 15.24
N ASP A 88 1.21 -9.21 16.27
CA ASP A 88 -0.15 -9.74 16.22
C ASP A 88 -1.14 -8.81 15.48
N THR A 89 -0.85 -7.51 15.42
CA THR A 89 -1.72 -6.51 14.76
C THR A 89 -1.25 -6.11 13.36
N ARG A 90 -0.01 -6.44 12.96
CA ARG A 90 0.57 -6.05 11.65
C ARG A 90 -0.29 -6.43 10.45
N ARG A 91 -0.90 -7.61 10.46
CA ARG A 91 -1.82 -8.03 9.39
C ARG A 91 -3.05 -7.14 9.29
N ASN A 92 -3.64 -6.78 10.43
CA ASN A 92 -4.79 -5.88 10.47
C ASN A 92 -4.40 -4.47 10.01
N ALA A 93 -3.20 -4.00 10.39
CA ALA A 93 -2.67 -2.72 9.93
C ALA A 93 -2.47 -2.71 8.40
N ALA A 94 -1.88 -3.76 7.83
CA ALA A 94 -1.74 -3.90 6.38
C ALA A 94 -3.10 -3.92 5.66
N ARG A 95 -4.10 -4.61 6.23
CA ARG A 95 -5.46 -4.64 5.69
C ARG A 95 -6.12 -3.26 5.73
N ALA A 96 -6.06 -2.57 6.86
CA ALA A 96 -6.61 -1.23 7.00
C ALA A 96 -5.99 -0.24 6.01
N LEU A 97 -4.68 -0.32 5.79
CA LEU A 97 -3.99 0.49 4.78
C LEU A 97 -4.42 0.11 3.36
N ALA A 98 -4.60 -1.17 3.04
CA ALA A 98 -5.11 -1.61 1.74
C ALA A 98 -6.56 -1.13 1.50
N GLU A 99 -7.41 -1.14 2.52
CA GLU A 99 -8.77 -0.60 2.46
C GLU A 99 -8.78 0.91 2.24
N GLN A 100 -7.85 1.66 2.85
CA GLN A 100 -7.67 3.10 2.57
C GLN A 100 -7.32 3.33 1.10
N VAL A 101 -6.38 2.56 0.55
CA VAL A 101 -6.01 2.64 -0.86
C VAL A 101 -7.20 2.30 -1.76
N ALA A 102 -7.97 1.26 -1.44
CA ALA A 102 -9.16 0.89 -2.21
C ALA A 102 -10.22 2.00 -2.24
N ARG A 103 -10.44 2.69 -1.10
CA ARG A 103 -11.34 3.85 -1.07
C ARG A 103 -10.85 5.00 -1.93
N ALA A 104 -9.54 5.25 -1.95
CA ALA A 104 -8.96 6.27 -2.82
C ALA A 104 -9.19 5.92 -4.30
N LEU A 105 -8.97 4.67 -4.68
CA LEU A 105 -9.17 4.23 -6.06
C LEU A 105 -10.62 4.29 -6.51
N ALA A 106 -11.57 4.01 -5.63
CA ALA A 106 -13.00 4.11 -5.94
C ALA A 106 -13.46 5.56 -6.21
N ALA A 107 -12.65 6.56 -5.84
CA ALA A 107 -12.89 7.97 -6.12
C ALA A 107 -12.16 8.48 -7.39
N CYS A 108 -11.31 7.65 -8.00
CA CYS A 108 -10.64 7.92 -9.27
C CYS A 108 -11.56 7.50 -10.43
#